data_AF-A0A370SG13-F1
#
_entry.id   AF-A0A370SG13-F1
#
_cell.length_a   1.000
_cell.length_b   1.000
_cell.length_c   1.000
_cell.angle_alpha   90.00
_cell.angle_beta   90.00
_cell.angle_gamma   90.00
#
_symmetry.space_group_name_H-M   'P 1'
#
loop_
_entity.id
_entity.type
_entity.pdbx_description
1 polymer ?
#
loop_
_entity_poly.entity_id
_entity_poly.type
_entity_poly.pdbx_seq_one_letter_code
_entity_poly.pdbx_strand_id
1 'polypeptide(L)'
;MKRQTLLSIAFSVFAVNAFAATPAHTMIAADGADRVHQSTIAADGADRVKGNTIAADGADRVKGNTIAADGADRVKGNTIAADGADRVKGNTIAADGADRVKGNTIAADGADRVKGNTIAADGADRVKGNTIAADGADRVKGNTIAADGADRVKGNTIAADGSDRLNGNRVAEGGADRLNELRNA
;
A
#
# COMPACT_ATOMS: atom_id res chain seq x y z
N MET A 1 15.42 0.37 -18.45
CA MET A 1 15.72 -1.07 -18.60
C MET A 1 16.32 -1.76 -17.37
N LYS A 2 16.79 -1.06 -16.31
CA LYS A 2 17.40 -1.70 -15.12
C LYS A 2 16.48 -1.84 -13.88
N ARG A 3 15.26 -1.30 -13.90
CA ARG A 3 14.29 -1.41 -12.79
C ARG A 3 13.39 -2.65 -12.89
N GLN A 4 13.06 -3.08 -14.10
CA GLN A 4 12.25 -4.27 -14.36
C GLN A 4 12.99 -5.58 -14.01
N THR A 5 14.32 -5.61 -14.15
CA THR A 5 15.13 -6.79 -13.79
C THR A 5 15.31 -6.97 -12.27
N LEU A 6 15.28 -5.90 -11.48
CA LEU A 6 15.30 -6.01 -10.02
C LEU A 6 13.96 -6.51 -9.46
N LEU A 7 12.84 -6.09 -10.08
CA LEU A 7 11.51 -6.59 -9.73
C LEU A 7 11.33 -8.06 -10.15
N SER A 8 11.87 -8.46 -11.32
CA SER A 8 11.83 -9.86 -11.77
C SER A 8 12.71 -10.79 -10.93
N ILE A 9 13.86 -10.32 -10.43
CA ILE A 9 14.73 -11.10 -9.54
C ILE A 9 14.11 -11.21 -8.13
N ALA A 10 13.41 -10.17 -7.65
CA ALA A 10 12.62 -10.27 -6.42
C ALA A 10 11.47 -11.28 -6.57
N PHE A 11 10.82 -11.33 -7.74
CA PHE A 11 9.79 -12.32 -8.07
C PHE A 11 10.36 -13.76 -8.15
N SER A 12 11.57 -13.95 -8.67
CA SER A 12 12.18 -15.29 -8.80
C SER A 12 12.77 -15.83 -7.49
N VAL A 13 13.30 -14.97 -6.62
CA VAL A 13 13.95 -15.41 -5.37
C VAL A 13 12.95 -15.54 -4.20
N PHE A 14 11.82 -14.81 -4.23
CA PHE A 14 10.83 -14.90 -3.14
C PHE A 14 9.90 -16.12 -3.24
N ALA A 15 9.71 -16.68 -4.43
CA ALA A 15 8.92 -17.91 -4.64
C ALA A 15 9.52 -19.14 -3.91
N VAL A 16 10.80 -19.12 -3.57
CA VAL A 16 11.51 -20.28 -2.98
C VAL A 16 11.32 -20.36 -1.44
N ASN A 17 11.01 -19.26 -0.75
CA ASN A 17 10.82 -19.28 0.71
C ASN A 17 9.37 -19.52 1.18
N ALA A 18 8.41 -19.65 0.26
CA ALA A 18 7.07 -20.15 0.57
C ALA A 18 7.06 -21.67 0.89
N PHE A 19 8.22 -22.34 0.82
CA PHE A 19 8.39 -23.79 0.83
C PHE A 19 8.85 -24.41 2.17
N ALA A 20 8.70 -23.71 3.30
CA ALA A 20 9.19 -24.18 4.62
C ALA A 20 8.09 -24.60 5.61
N ALA A 21 6.82 -24.64 5.21
CA ALA A 21 5.75 -25.25 5.99
C ALA A 21 5.21 -26.48 5.25
N THR A 22 5.18 -27.61 5.95
CA THR A 22 4.64 -28.91 5.54
C THR A 22 3.46 -28.83 4.57
N PRO A 23 3.40 -29.64 3.50
CA PRO A 23 2.33 -29.58 2.51
C PRO A 23 1.06 -30.23 3.07
N ALA A 24 0.38 -29.54 3.98
CA ALA A 24 -1.02 -29.78 4.24
C ALA A 24 -1.81 -28.92 3.26
N HIS A 25 -2.11 -29.49 2.09
CA HIS A 25 -3.13 -29.01 1.15
C HIS A 25 -2.85 -27.68 0.43
N THR A 26 -2.16 -27.75 -0.71
CA THR A 26 -2.12 -26.67 -1.71
C THR A 26 -2.84 -27.11 -2.98
N MET A 27 -3.84 -26.34 -3.42
CA MET A 27 -4.50 -26.50 -4.71
C MET A 27 -3.68 -25.79 -5.79
N ILE A 28 -3.49 -26.45 -6.93
CA ILE A 28 -2.96 -25.82 -8.14
C ILE A 28 -4.07 -25.91 -9.18
N ALA A 29 -4.54 -24.77 -9.68
CA ALA A 29 -5.61 -24.69 -10.65
C ALA A 29 -5.18 -23.83 -11.85
N ALA A 30 -5.21 -24.41 -13.04
CA ALA A 30 -4.99 -23.63 -14.26
C ALA A 30 -6.22 -22.74 -14.53
N ASP A 31 -7.41 -23.33 -14.51
CA ASP A 31 -8.67 -22.68 -14.90
C ASP A 31 -9.34 -21.88 -13.76
N GLY A 32 -8.53 -21.36 -12.83
CA GLY A 32 -9.00 -20.57 -11.70
C GLY A 32 -9.52 -21.38 -10.51
N ALA A 33 -9.77 -20.70 -9.39
CA ALA A 33 -10.17 -21.32 -8.14
C ALA A 33 -11.37 -20.60 -7.50
N ASP A 34 -12.48 -21.31 -7.27
CA ASP A 34 -13.65 -20.79 -6.54
C ASP A 34 -13.92 -21.59 -5.26
N ARG A 35 -14.17 -20.87 -4.15
CA ARG A 35 -14.60 -21.43 -2.84
C ARG A 35 -13.66 -22.47 -2.25
N VAL A 36 -12.37 -22.26 -2.43
CA VAL A 36 -11.32 -23.15 -1.92
C VAL A 36 -11.06 -22.90 -0.44
N HIS A 37 -10.80 -23.96 0.34
CA HIS A 37 -10.56 -23.90 1.78
C HIS A 37 -9.15 -24.38 2.17
N GLN A 38 -8.17 -24.08 1.32
CA GLN A 38 -6.77 -24.47 1.46
C GLN A 38 -5.89 -23.48 0.69
N SER A 39 -4.57 -23.59 0.80
CA SER A 39 -3.67 -22.72 0.03
C SER A 39 -3.87 -22.95 -1.47
N THR A 40 -3.78 -21.90 -2.28
CA THR A 40 -4.17 -21.95 -3.70
C THR A 40 -3.14 -21.24 -4.58
N ILE A 41 -2.80 -21.86 -5.70
CA ILE A 41 -2.09 -21.26 -6.83
C ILE A 41 -3.04 -21.35 -8.02
N ALA A 42 -3.46 -20.21 -8.56
CA ALA A 42 -4.41 -20.15 -9.67
C ALA A 42 -3.87 -19.30 -10.82
N ALA A 43 -3.93 -19.81 -12.06
CA ALA A 43 -3.59 -18.99 -13.22
C ALA A 43 -4.75 -18.03 -13.54
N ASP A 44 -5.96 -18.54 -13.84
CA ASP A 44 -7.14 -17.71 -14.16
C ASP A 44 -7.88 -17.16 -12.91
N GLY A 45 -7.12 -16.73 -11.90
CA GLY A 45 -7.64 -16.00 -10.75
C GLY A 45 -8.26 -16.86 -9.64
N ALA A 46 -8.54 -16.21 -8.51
CA ALA A 46 -9.05 -16.87 -7.31
C ALA A 46 -10.19 -16.09 -6.63
N ASP A 47 -11.38 -16.69 -6.52
CA ASP A 47 -12.53 -16.14 -5.76
C ASP A 47 -12.80 -16.97 -4.50
N ARG A 48 -13.09 -16.27 -3.40
CA ARG A 48 -13.54 -16.87 -2.12
C ARG A 48 -12.61 -17.93 -1.53
N VAL A 49 -11.31 -17.73 -1.64
CA VAL A 49 -10.32 -18.65 -1.04
C VAL A 49 -10.16 -18.39 0.46
N LYS A 50 -10.16 -19.46 1.27
CA LYS A 50 -9.74 -19.45 2.69
C LYS A 50 -8.41 -20.18 2.81
N GLY A 51 -7.32 -19.46 2.60
CA GLY A 51 -5.96 -19.97 2.55
C GLY A 51 -5.04 -18.95 1.91
N ASN A 52 -3.73 -19.19 1.95
CA ASN A 52 -2.77 -18.35 1.24
C ASN A 52 -2.97 -18.52 -0.27
N THR A 53 -2.94 -17.42 -1.02
CA THR A 53 -3.30 -17.41 -2.44
C THR A 53 -2.19 -16.76 -3.27
N ILE A 54 -1.84 -17.42 -4.37
CA ILE A 54 -1.08 -16.84 -5.47
C ILE A 54 -1.99 -16.90 -6.69
N ALA A 55 -2.31 -15.75 -7.29
CA ALA A 55 -3.19 -15.69 -8.45
C ALA A 55 -2.57 -14.83 -9.55
N ALA A 56 -2.54 -15.31 -10.81
CA ALA A 56 -2.12 -14.47 -11.93
C ALA A 56 -3.24 -13.47 -12.27
N ASP A 57 -4.44 -13.95 -12.64
CA ASP A 57 -5.57 -13.08 -13.04
C ASP A 57 -6.39 -12.55 -11.83
N GLY A 58 -5.69 -12.18 -10.76
CA GLY A 58 -6.28 -11.47 -9.63
C GLY A 58 -6.95 -12.34 -8.56
N ALA A 59 -7.24 -11.73 -7.42
CA ALA A 59 -7.80 -12.41 -6.25
C ALA A 59 -8.95 -11.63 -5.60
N ASP A 60 -10.14 -12.22 -5.50
CA ASP A 60 -11.31 -11.64 -4.84
C ASP A 60 -11.71 -12.45 -3.59
N ARG A 61 -12.05 -11.73 -2.52
CA ARG A 61 -12.58 -12.28 -1.26
C ARG A 61 -11.69 -13.33 -0.58
N VAL A 62 -10.37 -13.14 -0.63
CA VAL A 62 -9.43 -14.05 0.03
C VAL A 62 -9.37 -13.83 1.54
N LYS A 63 -9.36 -14.92 2.32
CA LYS A 63 -9.02 -14.92 3.75
C LYS A 63 -7.69 -15.66 3.95
N GLY A 64 -6.59 -14.92 3.84
CA GLY A 64 -5.23 -15.43 3.88
C GLY A 64 -4.27 -14.43 3.24
N ASN A 65 -2.97 -14.73 3.28
CA ASN A 65 -1.98 -13.89 2.60
C ASN A 65 -2.11 -14.07 1.08
N THR A 66 -2.02 -12.98 0.34
CA THR A 66 -2.31 -12.95 -1.10
C THR A 66 -1.16 -12.32 -1.88
N ILE A 67 -0.76 -12.97 -2.96
CA ILE A 67 0.06 -12.41 -4.03
C ILE A 67 -0.79 -12.46 -5.29
N ALA A 68 -1.06 -11.31 -5.91
CA ALA A 68 -1.87 -11.23 -7.13
C ALA A 68 -1.16 -10.39 -8.18
N ALA A 69 -1.10 -10.86 -9.44
CA ALA A 69 -0.60 -10.01 -10.52
C ALA A 69 -1.69 -8.97 -10.88
N ASP A 70 -2.88 -9.42 -11.29
CA ASP A 70 -3.95 -8.54 -11.78
C ASP A 70 -4.86 -7.99 -10.65
N GLY A 71 -4.22 -7.65 -9.53
CA GLY A 71 -4.87 -6.95 -8.43
C GLY A 71 -5.58 -7.84 -7.41
N ALA A 72 -5.92 -7.24 -6.27
CA ALA A 72 -6.56 -7.94 -5.15
C ALA A 72 -7.72 -7.14 -4.55
N ASP A 73 -8.91 -7.75 -4.46
CA ASP A 73 -10.10 -7.13 -3.85
C ASP A 73 -10.60 -7.93 -2.63
N ARG A 74 -10.98 -7.21 -1.58
CA ARG A 74 -11.59 -7.74 -0.34
C ARG A 74 -10.74 -8.79 0.38
N VAL A 75 -9.42 -8.62 0.40
CA VAL A 75 -8.51 -9.52 1.11
C VAL A 75 -8.54 -9.29 2.62
N LYS A 76 -8.56 -10.37 3.40
CA LYS A 76 -8.31 -10.38 4.85
C LYS A 76 -7.01 -11.13 5.13
N GLY A 77 -5.89 -10.41 5.03
CA GLY A 77 -4.53 -10.93 5.16
C GLY A 77 -3.53 -9.94 4.55
N ASN A 78 -2.24 -10.27 4.63
CA ASN A 78 -1.22 -9.45 3.98
C ASN A 78 -1.28 -9.62 2.47
N THR A 79 -1.12 -8.53 1.72
CA THR A 79 -1.32 -8.49 0.27
C THR A 79 -0.13 -7.89 -0.43
N ILE A 80 0.31 -8.54 -1.50
CA ILE A 80 1.20 -7.98 -2.53
C ILE A 80 0.41 -8.03 -3.84
N ALA A 81 0.18 -6.88 -4.48
CA ALA A 81 -0.56 -6.80 -5.73
C ALA A 81 0.20 -5.94 -6.74
N ALA A 82 0.31 -6.40 -7.99
CA ALA A 82 0.87 -5.55 -9.05
C ALA A 82 -0.19 -4.50 -9.46
N ASP A 83 -1.35 -4.93 -9.92
CA ASP A 83 -2.38 -4.02 -10.47
C ASP A 83 -3.34 -3.48 -9.39
N GLY A 84 -2.77 -3.16 -8.23
CA GLY A 84 -3.47 -2.47 -7.16
C GLY A 84 -4.24 -3.35 -6.18
N ALA A 85 -4.62 -2.76 -5.06
CA ALA A 85 -5.33 -3.46 -3.98
C ALA A 85 -6.51 -2.65 -3.43
N ASP A 86 -7.71 -3.24 -3.39
CA ASP A 86 -8.91 -2.62 -2.83
C ASP A 86 -9.45 -3.40 -1.63
N ARG A 87 -9.90 -2.67 -0.60
CA ARG A 87 -10.59 -3.20 0.59
C ARG A 87 -9.79 -4.25 1.36
N VAL A 88 -8.48 -4.08 1.46
CA VAL A 88 -7.61 -5.00 2.21
C VAL A 88 -7.69 -4.75 3.72
N LYS A 89 -7.73 -5.83 4.51
CA LYS A 89 -7.54 -5.84 5.96
C LYS A 89 -6.25 -6.60 6.32
N GLY A 90 -5.14 -5.91 6.28
CA GLY A 90 -3.78 -6.44 6.48
C GLY A 90 -2.75 -5.48 5.90
N ASN A 91 -1.47 -5.83 6.01
CA ASN A 91 -0.40 -5.03 5.41
C ASN A 91 -0.41 -5.20 3.89
N THR A 92 -0.20 -4.11 3.16
CA THR A 92 -0.35 -4.07 1.70
C THR A 92 0.88 -3.48 1.04
N ILE A 93 1.37 -4.14 0.00
CA ILE A 93 2.31 -3.59 -0.98
C ILE A 93 1.58 -3.62 -2.32
N ALA A 94 1.39 -2.47 -2.96
CA ALA A 94 0.70 -2.37 -4.25
C ALA A 94 1.51 -1.52 -5.23
N ALA A 95 1.69 -1.97 -6.47
CA ALA A 95 2.31 -1.13 -7.48
C ALA A 95 1.29 -0.06 -7.95
N ASP A 96 0.14 -0.48 -8.48
CA ASP A 96 -0.84 0.43 -9.08
C ASP A 96 -1.86 0.98 -8.05
N GLY A 97 -1.35 1.29 -6.86
CA GLY A 97 -2.09 1.99 -5.82
C GLY A 97 -2.92 1.11 -4.88
N ALA A 98 -3.36 1.72 -3.78
CA ALA A 98 -4.14 1.01 -2.75
C ALA A 98 -5.33 1.84 -2.26
N ASP A 99 -6.54 1.26 -2.27
CA ASP A 99 -7.76 1.90 -1.77
C ASP A 99 -8.38 1.12 -0.60
N ARG A 100 -8.86 1.85 0.41
CA ARG A 100 -9.59 1.32 1.58
C ARG A 100 -8.83 0.26 2.38
N VAL A 101 -7.51 0.44 2.56
CA VAL A 101 -6.69 -0.48 3.35
C VAL A 101 -6.85 -0.24 4.86
N LYS A 102 -6.94 -1.32 5.64
CA LYS A 102 -6.82 -1.32 7.11
C LYS A 102 -5.57 -2.10 7.51
N GLY A 103 -4.43 -1.41 7.52
CA GLY A 103 -3.11 -1.96 7.80
C GLY A 103 -2.03 -1.03 7.26
N ASN A 104 -0.76 -1.40 7.43
CA ASN A 104 0.34 -0.61 6.88
C ASN A 104 0.40 -0.78 5.36
N THR A 105 0.68 0.30 4.64
CA THR A 105 0.61 0.34 3.17
C THR A 105 1.88 0.91 2.58
N ILE A 106 2.41 0.26 1.56
CA ILE A 106 3.39 0.78 0.63
C ILE A 106 2.73 0.76 -0.75
N ALA A 107 2.57 1.93 -1.38
CA ALA A 107 1.95 2.03 -2.70
C ALA A 107 2.83 2.87 -3.65
N ALA A 108 3.04 2.42 -4.88
CA ALA A 108 3.72 3.25 -5.87
C ALA A 108 2.75 4.32 -6.38
N ASP A 109 1.63 3.93 -6.98
CA ASP A 109 0.68 4.86 -7.62
C ASP A 109 -0.37 5.43 -6.64
N GLY A 110 0.08 5.71 -5.42
CA GLY A 110 -0.70 6.41 -4.41
C GLY A 110 -1.60 5.54 -3.53
N ALA A 111 -2.09 6.13 -2.44
CA ALA A 111 -2.92 5.45 -1.46
C ALA A 111 -4.12 6.29 -1.02
N ASP A 112 -5.33 5.72 -1.08
CA ASP A 112 -6.57 6.37 -0.65
C ASP A 112 -7.26 5.59 0.50
N ARG A 113 -7.76 6.34 1.49
CA ARG A 113 -8.55 5.84 2.63
C ARG A 113 -7.84 4.76 3.47
N VAL A 114 -6.55 4.93 3.72
CA VAL A 114 -5.77 4.00 4.56
C VAL A 114 -6.01 4.25 6.06
N LYS A 115 -6.16 3.18 6.83
CA LYS A 115 -6.11 3.18 8.30
C LYS A 115 -4.89 2.37 8.76
N GLY A 116 -3.75 3.04 8.83
CA GLY A 116 -2.45 2.48 9.16
C GLY A 116 -1.34 3.41 8.66
N ASN A 117 -0.07 3.02 8.88
CA ASN A 117 1.05 3.81 8.38
C ASN A 117 1.19 3.62 6.87
N THR A 118 1.51 4.70 6.16
CA THR A 118 1.51 4.73 4.69
C THR A 118 2.83 5.28 4.18
N ILE A 119 3.40 4.62 3.17
CA ILE A 119 4.44 5.14 2.29
C ILE A 119 3.84 5.13 0.89
N ALA A 120 3.74 6.29 0.24
CA ALA A 120 3.19 6.40 -1.10
C ALA A 120 4.12 7.23 -2.00
N ALA A 121 4.40 6.77 -3.22
CA ALA A 121 5.14 7.61 -4.16
C ALA A 121 4.21 8.70 -4.72
N ASP A 122 3.11 8.32 -5.37
CA ASP A 122 2.20 9.25 -6.06
C ASP A 122 1.11 9.83 -5.14
N GLY A 123 1.50 10.10 -3.90
CA GLY A 123 0.67 10.81 -2.92
C GLY A 123 -0.27 9.94 -2.09
N ALA A 124 -0.79 10.55 -1.02
CA ALA A 124 -1.67 9.86 -0.08
C ALA A 124 -2.88 10.71 0.31
N ASP A 125 -4.10 10.14 0.21
CA ASP A 125 -5.35 10.81 0.59
C ASP A 125 -6.09 10.04 1.70
N ARG A 126 -6.68 10.80 2.63
CA ARG A 126 -7.55 10.30 3.71
C ARG A 126 -6.90 9.23 4.60
N VAL A 127 -5.62 9.39 4.91
CA VAL A 127 -4.88 8.47 5.79
C VAL A 127 -5.17 8.73 7.28
N LYS A 128 -5.36 7.66 8.05
CA LYS A 128 -5.36 7.66 9.52
C LYS A 128 -4.18 6.85 10.03
N GLY A 129 -3.04 7.50 10.17
CA GLY A 129 -1.75 6.92 10.54
C GLY A 129 -0.61 7.83 10.10
N ASN A 130 0.63 7.43 10.37
CA ASN A 130 1.79 8.19 9.92
C ASN A 130 1.99 8.00 8.41
N THR A 131 2.35 9.08 7.71
CA THR A 131 2.42 9.12 6.26
C THR A 131 3.76 9.66 5.80
N ILE A 132 4.36 8.98 4.83
CA ILE A 132 5.45 9.49 4.00
C ILE A 132 4.92 9.49 2.56
N ALA A 133 4.87 10.64 1.91
CA ALA A 133 4.38 10.76 0.54
C ALA A 133 5.36 11.59 -0.30
N ALA A 134 5.70 11.15 -1.51
CA ALA A 134 6.50 11.98 -2.41
C ALA A 134 5.62 13.10 -3.00
N ASP A 135 4.55 12.72 -3.71
CA ASP A 135 3.70 13.68 -4.46
C ASP A 135 2.58 14.29 -3.60
N GLY A 136 2.87 14.48 -2.32
CA GLY A 136 2.02 15.21 -1.39
C GLY A 136 1.02 14.35 -0.60
N ALA A 137 0.42 14.97 0.42
CA ALA A 137 -0.53 14.28 1.31
C ALA A 137 -1.74 15.15 1.64
N ASP A 138 -2.95 14.60 1.51
CA ASP A 138 -4.21 15.28 1.84
C ASP A 138 -5.02 14.51 2.91
N ARG A 139 -5.62 15.27 3.83
CA ARG A 139 -6.53 14.77 4.88
C ARG A 139 -5.93 13.71 5.80
N VAL A 140 -4.66 13.86 6.17
CA VAL A 140 -3.97 12.93 7.06
C VAL A 140 -4.32 13.20 8.53
N LYS A 141 -4.55 12.13 9.30
CA LYS A 141 -4.61 12.16 10.77
C LYS A 141 -3.46 11.33 11.33
N GLY A 142 -2.34 11.98 11.56
CA GLY A 142 -1.07 11.37 11.96
C GLY A 142 0.10 12.27 11.56
N ASN A 143 1.32 11.85 11.88
CA ASN A 143 2.51 12.59 11.47
C ASN A 143 2.76 12.40 9.97
N THR A 144 3.16 13.46 9.29
CA THR A 144 3.30 13.48 7.82
C THR A 144 4.67 14.01 7.42
N ILE A 145 5.32 13.31 6.50
CA ILE A 145 6.45 13.81 5.72
C ILE A 145 5.98 13.82 4.26
N ALA A 146 5.96 14.97 3.61
CA ALA A 146 5.49 15.11 2.24
C ALA A 146 6.46 15.97 1.42
N ALA A 147 6.94 15.50 0.26
CA ALA A 147 7.83 16.34 -0.56
C ALA A 147 7.01 17.47 -1.20
N ASP A 148 5.96 17.12 -1.94
CA ASP A 148 5.18 18.08 -2.76
C ASP A 148 4.01 18.72 -1.98
N GLY A 149 4.19 18.88 -0.67
CA GLY A 149 3.28 19.60 0.20
C GLY A 149 2.21 18.75 0.89
N ALA A 150 1.50 19.36 1.84
CA ALA A 150 0.49 18.68 2.64
C ALA A 150 -0.73 19.56 2.95
N ASP A 151 -1.95 19.05 2.72
CA ASP A 151 -3.19 19.74 3.05
C ASP A 151 -3.99 18.97 4.13
N ARG A 152 -4.63 19.72 5.04
CA ARG A 152 -5.55 19.20 6.06
C ARG A 152 -4.97 18.09 6.94
N VAL A 153 -3.72 18.22 7.35
CA VAL A 153 -3.08 17.29 8.28
C VAL A 153 -3.41 17.63 9.73
N LYS A 154 -3.75 16.61 10.52
CA LYS A 154 -3.84 16.69 11.99
C LYS A 154 -2.71 15.85 12.60
N GLY A 155 -1.62 16.50 12.96
CA GLY A 155 -0.37 15.87 13.40
C GLY A 155 0.84 16.72 13.00
N ASN A 156 2.04 16.27 13.38
CA ASN A 156 3.27 16.97 13.00
C ASN A 156 3.56 16.77 11.53
N THR A 157 3.93 17.84 10.83
CA THR A 157 4.15 17.84 9.37
C THR A 157 5.53 18.36 9.04
N ILE A 158 6.25 17.62 8.20
CA ILE A 158 7.44 18.09 7.49
C ILE A 158 7.06 18.15 6.02
N ALA A 159 7.11 19.32 5.39
CA ALA A 159 6.78 19.45 3.98
C ALA A 159 7.66 20.47 3.24
N ALA A 160 8.19 20.10 2.07
CA ALA A 160 9.07 20.98 1.30
C ALA A 160 8.27 22.07 0.58
N ASP A 161 7.26 21.70 -0.22
CA ASP A 161 6.58 22.62 -1.14
C ASP A 161 5.30 23.28 -0.59
N GLY A 162 5.25 23.48 0.72
CA GLY A 162 4.13 24.16 1.36
C GLY A 162 3.18 23.23 2.11
N SER A 163 2.25 23.83 2.84
CA SER A 163 1.25 23.08 3.59
C SER A 163 0.14 23.99 4.03
N ASP A 164 -1.09 23.51 3.92
CA ASP A 164 -2.28 24.25 4.28
C ASP A 164 -3.10 23.50 5.33
N ARG A 165 -3.84 24.28 6.13
CA ARG A 165 -4.86 23.77 7.06
C ARG A 165 -4.33 22.70 8.04
N LEU A 166 -3.10 22.88 8.52
CA LEU A 166 -2.48 21.99 9.49
C LEU A 166 -2.98 22.26 10.92
N ASN A 167 -3.10 21.19 11.69
CA ASN A 167 -3.30 21.24 13.14
C ASN A 167 -2.24 20.37 13.81
N GLY A 168 -1.10 20.99 14.11
CA GLY A 168 0.11 20.37 14.66
C GLY A 168 1.35 21.20 14.35
N ASN A 169 2.52 20.72 14.78
CA ASN A 169 3.78 21.41 14.47
C ASN A 169 4.14 21.25 13.00
N ARG A 170 4.77 22.27 12.42
CA ARG A 170 5.21 22.26 11.02
C ARG A 170 6.68 22.61 10.92
N VAL A 171 7.39 21.84 10.09
CA VAL A 171 8.70 22.20 9.54
C VAL A 171 8.55 22.30 8.02
N ALA A 172 8.90 23.43 7.42
CA ALA A 172 8.85 23.60 5.98
C ALA A 172 10.01 24.47 5.50
N GLU A 173 10.62 24.08 4.38
CA GLU A 173 11.82 24.73 3.82
C GLU A 173 11.52 26.17 3.38
N GLY A 174 10.32 26.45 2.85
CA GLY A 174 9.85 27.83 2.56
C GLY A 174 9.14 28.55 3.72
N GLY A 175 9.10 27.96 4.92
CA GLY A 175 8.41 28.55 6.09
C GLY A 175 9.26 29.54 6.88
N ALA A 176 10.58 29.52 6.69
CA ALA A 176 11.52 30.40 7.37
C ALA A 176 11.32 31.88 7.00
N ASP A 177 10.88 32.17 5.77
CA ASP A 177 10.77 33.54 5.28
C ASP A 177 9.69 34.35 6.04
N ARG A 178 8.53 33.75 6.33
CA ARG A 178 7.48 34.42 7.14
C ARG A 178 7.86 34.61 8.60
N LEU A 179 8.72 33.76 9.15
CA LEU A 179 9.21 33.87 10.52
C LEU A 179 10.27 34.97 10.65
N ASN A 180 11.01 35.27 9.58
CA ASN A 180 11.95 36.39 9.54
C ASN A 180 11.25 37.73 9.27
N GLU A 181 10.20 37.78 8.45
CA GLU A 181 9.41 39.01 8.25
C GLU A 181 8.71 39.48 9.53
N LEU A 182 8.14 38.58 10.32
CA LEU A 182 7.50 38.92 11.61
C LEU A 182 8.49 39.33 12.70
N ARG A 183 9.78 39.00 12.54
CA ARG A 183 10.84 39.34 13.50
C ARG A 183 11.56 40.64 13.15
N ASN A 184 11.38 41.12 11.92
CA ASN A 184 11.95 42.36 11.38
C ASN A 184 10.88 43.45 11.16
N ALA A 185 9.63 43.23 11.58
CA ALA A 185 8.55 44.21 11.65
C ALA A 185 8.29 44.60 13.11
#